data_AF-R7N5R7-F1
#
_entry.id   AF-R7N5R7-F1
#
_cell.length_a   1.000
_cell.length_b   1.000
_cell.length_c   1.000
_cell.angle_alpha   90.00
_cell.angle_beta   90.00
_cell.angle_gamma   90.00
#
_symmetry.space_group_name_H-M   'P 1'
#
loop_
_entity.id
_entity.type
_entity.pdbx_description
1 polymer ?
#
loop_
_entity_poly.entity_id
_entity_poly.type
_entity_poly.pdbx_seq_one_letter_code
_entity_poly.pdbx_strand_id
1 'polypeptide(L)'
;MNYTTVNIQDEQQTRHEFLYGLQTMAVLFRNIRHKGFMSDSREGKVVLRFSHECSSAKDFLSYLLAVHETGQVMLQHGDVIGIKINGSIICYRYTEQGHTNKDLLIWNYFTEHKEFEKREKERYVTNLHKNNQVLDVLSGKVVNIDSIQFADTRICAIDQECYYPHGDRSSLIITDYFVYELKDMGIENINPYQRPFCDIKSAFMFFQHNKKKDRYSQRLLLLNRKELYLVRDYRHLLTIAL
;
A
#
# COMPACT_ATOMS: atom_id res chain seq x y z
N MET A 1 13.22 0.78 -18.94
CA MET A 1 12.07 0.42 -18.09
C MET A 1 11.82 -1.05 -18.28
N ASN A 2 11.63 -1.83 -17.21
CA ASN A 2 11.25 -3.24 -17.34
C ASN A 2 9.79 -3.34 -16.89
N TYR A 3 8.92 -3.82 -17.78
CA TYR A 3 7.56 -4.20 -17.43
C TYR A 3 7.44 -5.71 -17.47
N THR A 4 6.64 -6.26 -16.57
CA THR A 4 6.37 -7.70 -16.50
C THR A 4 4.87 -7.91 -16.59
N THR A 5 4.45 -8.83 -17.46
CA THR A 5 3.10 -9.37 -17.44
C THR A 5 2.88 -10.10 -16.13
N VAL A 6 1.82 -9.74 -15.43
CA VAL A 6 1.56 -10.26 -14.08
C VAL A 6 0.71 -11.52 -14.20
N ASN A 7 1.22 -12.65 -13.71
CA ASN A 7 0.44 -13.88 -13.57
C ASN A 7 -0.53 -13.78 -12.38
N ILE A 8 -1.57 -14.63 -12.37
CA ILE A 8 -2.62 -14.61 -11.33
C ILE A 8 -2.06 -14.77 -9.90
N GLN A 9 -1.01 -15.58 -9.73
CA GLN A 9 -0.34 -15.75 -8.42
C GLN A 9 0.42 -14.48 -7.98
N ASP A 10 0.93 -13.70 -8.93
CA ASP A 10 1.66 -12.46 -8.68
C ASP A 10 0.73 -11.25 -8.53
N GLU A 11 -0.55 -11.38 -8.88
CA GLU A 11 -1.52 -10.30 -8.85
C GLU A 11 -1.76 -9.79 -7.43
N GLN A 12 -2.01 -10.70 -6.48
CA GLN A 12 -2.22 -10.30 -5.08
C GLN A 12 -0.97 -9.62 -4.54
N GLN A 13 0.19 -10.26 -4.68
CA GLN A 13 1.46 -9.69 -4.24
C GLN A 13 1.75 -8.32 -4.86
N THR A 14 1.45 -8.14 -6.15
CA THR A 14 1.60 -6.86 -6.85
C THR A 14 0.65 -5.80 -6.28
N ARG A 15 -0.60 -6.15 -5.97
CA ARG A 15 -1.53 -5.23 -5.29
C ARG A 15 -1.00 -4.82 -3.93
N HIS A 16 -0.43 -5.74 -3.15
CA HIS A 16 0.11 -5.42 -1.81
C HIS A 16 1.26 -4.43 -1.88
N GLU A 17 2.22 -4.75 -2.73
CA GLU A 17 3.37 -3.89 -2.99
C GLU A 17 2.93 -2.51 -3.50
N PHE A 18 1.92 -2.47 -4.37
CA PHE A 18 1.34 -1.25 -4.89
C PHE A 18 0.52 -0.46 -3.86
N LEU A 19 -0.08 -1.07 -2.85
CA LEU A 19 -0.89 -0.34 -1.87
C LEU A 19 -0.10 0.11 -0.63
N TYR A 20 0.91 -0.66 -0.25
CA TYR A 20 1.56 -0.49 1.05
C TYR A 20 3.09 -0.45 1.00
N GLY A 21 3.71 -0.96 -0.06
CA GLY A 21 5.16 -0.83 -0.25
C GLY A 21 5.59 0.63 -0.43
N LEU A 22 6.87 0.92 -0.22
CA LEU A 22 7.43 2.28 -0.44
C LEU A 22 8.01 2.48 -1.84
N GLN A 23 8.27 1.37 -2.54
CA GLN A 23 8.93 1.38 -3.85
C GLN A 23 8.10 2.13 -4.89
N THR A 24 8.79 2.93 -5.71
CA THR A 24 8.19 3.56 -6.88
C THR A 24 7.83 2.48 -7.90
N MET A 25 6.55 2.40 -8.24
CA MET A 25 6.03 1.41 -9.17
C MET A 25 4.72 1.90 -9.78
N ALA A 26 4.32 1.29 -10.89
CA ALA A 26 2.98 1.50 -11.42
C ALA A 26 2.33 0.17 -11.80
N VAL A 27 1.00 0.18 -11.76
CA VAL A 27 0.18 -1.01 -11.99
C VAL A 27 -0.97 -0.65 -12.90
N LEU A 28 -1.20 -1.48 -13.92
CA LEU A 28 -2.37 -1.38 -14.79
C LEU A 28 -3.44 -2.37 -14.34
N PHE A 29 -4.60 -1.84 -14.01
CA PHE A 29 -5.82 -2.56 -13.65
C PHE A 29 -6.80 -2.53 -14.82
N ARG A 30 -7.24 -3.70 -15.27
CA ARG A 30 -8.18 -3.85 -16.39
C ARG A 30 -9.46 -4.51 -15.96
N ASN A 31 -10.59 -3.93 -16.36
CA ASN A 31 -11.90 -4.52 -16.12
C ASN A 31 -11.99 -5.94 -16.71
N ILE A 32 -12.35 -6.90 -15.88
CA ILE A 32 -12.55 -8.30 -16.26
C ILE A 32 -13.91 -8.46 -16.97
N ARG A 33 -14.87 -7.59 -16.68
CA ARG A 33 -16.18 -7.55 -17.32
C ARG A 33 -16.08 -6.64 -18.53
N HIS A 34 -16.03 -7.23 -19.73
CA HIS A 34 -15.86 -6.56 -21.03
C HIS A 34 -16.90 -5.46 -21.39
N LYS A 35 -17.84 -5.13 -20.51
CA LYS A 35 -18.85 -4.08 -20.73
C LYS A 35 -18.80 -3.06 -19.59
N GLY A 36 -18.24 -1.90 -19.88
CA GLY A 36 -18.33 -0.70 -19.04
C GLY A 36 -17.05 -0.34 -18.27
N PHE A 37 -17.12 0.82 -17.63
CA PHE A 37 -16.07 1.34 -16.76
C PHE A 37 -15.97 0.54 -15.48
N MET A 38 -14.73 0.24 -15.06
CA MET A 38 -14.49 -0.30 -13.73
C MET A 38 -14.93 0.73 -12.69
N SER A 39 -16.03 0.46 -11.99
CA SER A 39 -16.53 1.34 -10.92
C SER A 39 -15.84 1.03 -9.59
N ASP A 40 -15.30 -0.19 -9.50
CA ASP A 40 -14.69 -0.74 -8.32
C ASP A 40 -13.42 -1.51 -8.69
N SER A 41 -12.36 -1.29 -7.92
CA SER A 41 -11.13 -2.07 -7.93
C SER A 41 -11.30 -3.59 -7.96
N ARG A 42 -12.46 -4.09 -7.49
CA ARG A 42 -12.89 -5.48 -7.53
C ARG A 42 -13.19 -6.05 -8.89
N GLU A 43 -13.55 -5.20 -9.82
CA GLU A 43 -13.95 -5.59 -11.17
C GLU A 43 -12.73 -5.68 -12.10
N GLY A 44 -11.57 -5.20 -11.65
CA GLY A 44 -10.34 -5.21 -12.40
C GLY A 44 -9.39 -6.34 -11.99
N LYS A 45 -8.57 -6.79 -12.95
CA LYS A 45 -7.37 -7.59 -12.72
C LYS A 45 -6.11 -6.76 -12.93
N VAL A 46 -5.04 -7.05 -12.21
CA VAL A 46 -3.72 -6.51 -12.54
C VAL A 46 -3.20 -7.18 -13.81
N VAL A 47 -2.84 -6.40 -14.81
CA VAL A 47 -2.34 -6.92 -16.10
C VAL A 47 -0.85 -6.68 -16.25
N LEU A 48 -0.38 -5.51 -15.81
CA LEU A 48 1.01 -5.10 -15.96
C LEU A 48 1.51 -4.48 -14.68
N ARG A 49 2.76 -4.79 -14.37
CA ARG A 49 3.56 -4.14 -13.35
C ARG A 49 4.74 -3.46 -14.01
N PHE A 50 4.95 -2.20 -13.65
CA PHE A 50 6.08 -1.40 -14.10
C PHE A 50 6.98 -1.09 -12.90
N SER A 51 8.26 -1.39 -13.05
CA SER A 51 9.30 -0.96 -12.12
C SER A 51 10.11 0.13 -12.82
N HIS A 52 9.85 1.39 -12.46
CA HIS A 52 10.56 2.54 -13.01
C HIS A 52 10.64 3.65 -11.99
N GLU A 53 11.84 4.20 -11.83
CA GLU A 53 12.00 5.45 -11.12
C GLU A 53 11.46 6.58 -12.00
N CYS A 54 10.27 7.06 -11.65
CA CYS A 54 9.69 8.28 -12.22
C CYS A 54 9.62 9.37 -11.14
N SER A 55 9.94 10.60 -11.54
CA SER A 55 9.88 11.79 -10.70
C SER A 55 8.46 12.32 -10.52
N SER A 56 7.56 12.02 -11.48
CA SER A 56 6.18 12.46 -11.43
C SER A 56 5.23 11.48 -12.14
N ALA A 57 3.94 11.54 -11.77
CA ALA A 57 2.90 10.79 -12.45
C ALA A 57 2.79 11.16 -13.94
N LYS A 58 3.03 12.44 -14.27
CA LYS A 58 3.00 12.94 -15.65
C LYS A 58 4.06 12.26 -16.52
N ASP A 59 5.28 12.12 -16.01
CA ASP A 59 6.38 11.46 -16.74
C ASP A 59 6.02 10.01 -17.06
N PHE A 60 5.47 9.30 -16.07
CA PHE A 60 5.04 7.91 -16.24
C PHE A 60 3.92 7.79 -17.29
N LEU A 61 2.88 8.62 -17.20
CA LEU A 61 1.76 8.61 -18.14
C LEU A 61 2.19 8.97 -19.57
N SER A 62 3.13 9.92 -19.72
CA SER A 62 3.71 10.29 -21.03
C SER A 62 4.40 9.09 -21.67
N TYR A 63 5.24 8.40 -20.89
CA TYR A 63 5.94 7.21 -21.34
C TYR A 63 4.95 6.10 -21.69
N LEU A 64 3.94 5.88 -20.84
CA LEU A 64 2.92 4.86 -21.05
C LEU A 64 2.18 5.07 -22.39
N LEU A 65 1.87 6.32 -22.74
CA LEU A 65 1.29 6.65 -24.05
C LEU A 65 2.26 6.33 -25.20
N ALA A 66 3.54 6.70 -25.09
CA ALA A 66 4.52 6.39 -26.13
C ALA A 66 4.68 4.88 -26.36
N VAL A 67 4.75 4.07 -25.28
CA VAL A 67 4.81 2.60 -25.43
C VAL A 67 3.48 2.00 -25.89
N HIS A 68 2.36 2.69 -25.66
CA HIS A 68 1.07 2.32 -26.20
C HIS A 68 0.98 2.56 -27.71
N GLU A 69 1.41 3.74 -28.17
CA GLU A 69 1.45 4.10 -29.59
C GLU A 69 2.36 3.18 -30.41
N THR A 70 3.47 2.73 -29.83
CA THR A 70 4.37 1.73 -30.45
C THR A 70 3.86 0.29 -30.38
N GLY A 71 2.68 0.06 -29.79
CA GLY A 71 2.05 -1.26 -29.70
C GLY A 71 2.67 -2.21 -28.65
N GLN A 72 3.65 -1.75 -27.86
CA GLN A 72 4.30 -2.57 -26.83
C GLN A 72 3.38 -2.84 -25.64
N VAL A 73 2.52 -1.88 -25.30
CA VAL A 73 1.51 -2.00 -24.25
C VAL A 73 0.14 -1.66 -24.82
N MET A 74 -0.82 -2.58 -24.76
CA MET A 74 -2.18 -2.27 -25.18
C MET A 74 -2.94 -1.64 -24.01
N LEU A 75 -3.31 -0.37 -24.11
CA LEU A 75 -4.28 0.29 -23.24
C LEU A 75 -5.69 0.10 -23.79
N GLN A 76 -6.67 -0.08 -22.90
CA GLN A 76 -8.08 -0.17 -23.23
C GLN A 76 -8.84 0.92 -22.51
N HIS A 77 -9.84 1.48 -23.17
CA HIS A 77 -10.73 2.46 -22.56
C HIS A 77 -11.27 1.96 -21.22
N GLY A 78 -11.11 2.78 -20.18
CA GLY A 78 -11.52 2.45 -18.82
C GLY A 78 -10.49 1.67 -18.00
N ASP A 79 -9.33 1.32 -18.54
CA ASP A 79 -8.18 0.84 -17.75
C ASP A 79 -7.84 1.88 -16.68
N VAL A 80 -7.48 1.40 -15.49
CA VAL A 80 -7.00 2.25 -14.39
C VAL A 80 -5.52 2.01 -14.18
N ILE A 81 -4.76 3.10 -14.16
CA ILE A 81 -3.33 3.13 -13.96
C ILE A 81 -3.08 3.68 -12.56
N GLY A 82 -2.65 2.81 -11.66
CA GLY A 82 -2.17 3.20 -10.35
C GLY A 82 -0.69 3.52 -10.40
N ILE A 83 -0.29 4.71 -9.96
CA ILE A 83 1.12 5.15 -9.93
C ILE A 83 1.49 5.40 -8.48
N LYS A 84 2.54 4.73 -8.01
CA LYS A 84 3.13 4.93 -6.69
C LYS A 84 4.49 5.60 -6.83
N ILE A 85 4.67 6.72 -6.13
CA ILE A 85 5.95 7.44 -6.03
C ILE A 85 6.23 7.66 -4.54
N ASN A 86 7.31 7.07 -4.03
CA ASN A 86 7.72 7.19 -2.62
C ASN A 86 6.57 6.88 -1.62
N GLY A 87 5.77 5.86 -1.91
CA GLY A 87 4.62 5.45 -1.08
C GLY A 87 3.32 6.24 -1.31
N SER A 88 3.38 7.41 -1.97
CA SER A 88 2.17 8.16 -2.38
C SER A 88 1.56 7.53 -3.63
N ILE A 89 0.26 7.29 -3.62
CA ILE A 89 -0.47 6.63 -4.71
C ILE A 89 -1.40 7.63 -5.39
N ILE A 90 -1.39 7.63 -6.72
CA ILE A 90 -2.33 8.39 -7.54
C ILE A 90 -2.84 7.48 -8.65
N CYS A 91 -4.16 7.45 -8.85
CA CYS A 91 -4.80 6.59 -9.83
C CYS A 91 -5.40 7.41 -10.96
N TYR A 92 -5.24 6.95 -12.20
CA TYR A 92 -5.79 7.57 -13.39
C TYR A 92 -6.57 6.56 -14.22
N ARG A 93 -7.65 7.00 -14.86
CA ARG A 93 -8.44 6.21 -15.80
C ARG A 93 -8.11 6.65 -17.23
N TYR A 94 -7.79 5.69 -18.09
CA TYR A 94 -7.57 5.93 -19.51
C TYR A 94 -8.91 6.13 -20.24
N THR A 95 -9.04 7.22 -20.98
CA THR A 95 -10.33 7.65 -21.58
C THR A 95 -10.39 7.54 -23.10
N GLU A 96 -9.33 7.12 -23.80
CA GLU A 96 -9.25 6.96 -25.28
C GLU A 96 -9.63 8.22 -26.13
N GLN A 97 -10.24 9.25 -25.53
CA GLN A 97 -10.64 10.48 -26.20
C GLN A 97 -9.43 11.40 -26.43
N GLY A 98 -8.71 11.14 -27.52
CA GLY A 98 -7.89 12.16 -28.14
C GLY A 98 -8.81 13.25 -28.70
N HIS A 99 -9.03 14.34 -27.98
CA HIS A 99 -9.59 15.53 -28.62
C HIS A 99 -8.61 16.01 -29.70
N THR A 100 -9.17 16.27 -30.86
CA THR A 100 -8.56 16.63 -32.15
C THR A 100 -7.86 18.00 -32.14
N ASN A 101 -7.06 18.30 -31.12
CA ASN A 101 -6.15 19.43 -31.14
C ASN A 101 -4.75 18.99 -30.71
N LYS A 102 -3.78 19.26 -31.59
CA LYS A 102 -2.39 18.78 -31.57
C LYS A 102 -1.51 19.37 -30.46
N ASP A 103 -2.12 19.89 -29.40
CA ASP A 103 -1.41 20.25 -28.17
C ASP A 103 -1.60 19.13 -27.15
N LEU A 104 -0.65 18.19 -27.20
CA LEU A 104 -0.52 16.94 -26.43
C LEU A 104 -0.54 17.16 -24.90
N LEU A 105 -1.69 17.50 -24.35
CA LEU A 105 -1.91 17.42 -22.91
C LEU A 105 -2.27 15.97 -22.58
N ILE A 106 -1.33 15.27 -21.93
CA ILE A 106 -1.50 13.92 -21.36
C ILE A 106 -2.83 13.77 -20.61
N TRP A 107 -3.31 14.86 -19.98
CA TRP A 107 -4.58 14.93 -19.27
C TRP A 107 -5.83 14.71 -20.12
N ASN A 108 -5.75 14.81 -21.44
CA ASN A 108 -6.85 14.47 -22.33
C ASN A 108 -7.11 12.96 -22.39
N TYR A 109 -6.07 12.16 -22.17
CA TYR A 109 -6.13 10.69 -22.20
C TYR A 109 -6.35 10.07 -20.83
N PHE A 110 -6.18 10.84 -19.75
CA PHE A 110 -6.20 10.34 -18.38
C PHE A 110 -7.02 11.23 -17.45
N THR A 111 -7.99 10.64 -16.77
CA THR A 111 -8.79 11.30 -15.74
C THR A 111 -8.45 10.76 -14.36
N GLU A 112 -8.21 11.62 -13.38
CA GLU A 112 -7.87 11.18 -12.03
C GLU A 112 -9.03 10.39 -11.39
N HIS A 113 -8.72 9.26 -10.77
CA HIS A 113 -9.68 8.37 -10.11
C HIS A 113 -9.45 8.32 -8.60
N LYS A 114 -9.89 9.36 -7.90
CA LYS A 114 -9.61 9.61 -6.47
C LYS A 114 -10.03 8.49 -5.51
N GLU A 115 -11.17 7.86 -5.75
CA GLU A 115 -11.70 6.83 -4.83
C GLU A 115 -11.15 5.42 -5.06
N PHE A 116 -10.33 5.19 -6.11
CA PHE A 116 -9.92 3.84 -6.46
C PHE A 116 -8.99 3.21 -5.41
N GLU A 117 -7.99 3.96 -4.96
CA GLU A 117 -7.04 3.52 -3.94
C GLU A 117 -7.74 3.18 -2.63
N LYS A 118 -8.64 4.05 -2.16
CA LYS A 118 -9.36 3.85 -0.90
C LYS A 118 -10.18 2.56 -0.90
N ARG A 119 -10.95 2.32 -1.98
CA ARG A 119 -11.77 1.10 -2.12
C ARG A 119 -10.90 -0.16 -2.20
N GLU A 120 -9.78 -0.09 -2.92
CA GLU A 120 -8.84 -1.19 -3.04
C GLU A 120 -8.20 -1.52 -1.68
N LYS A 121 -7.79 -0.51 -0.89
CA LYS A 121 -7.28 -0.68 0.48
C LYS A 121 -8.31 -1.33 1.42
N GLU A 122 -9.54 -0.83 1.43
CA GLU A 122 -10.62 -1.35 2.30
C GLU A 122 -10.94 -2.83 2.02
N ARG A 123 -11.05 -3.19 0.73
CA ARG A 123 -11.27 -4.57 0.32
C ARG A 123 -10.13 -5.47 0.77
N TYR A 124 -8.91 -5.00 0.57
CA TYR A 124 -7.73 -5.80 0.83
C TYR A 124 -7.57 -6.14 2.31
N VAL A 125 -7.69 -5.14 3.19
CA VAL A 125 -7.67 -5.34 4.64
C VAL A 125 -8.75 -6.35 5.08
N THR A 126 -9.95 -6.26 4.49
CA THR A 126 -11.03 -7.20 4.78
C THR A 126 -10.66 -8.65 4.45
N ASN A 127 -9.97 -8.89 3.34
CA ASN A 127 -9.55 -10.23 2.94
C ASN A 127 -8.43 -10.78 3.83
N LEU A 128 -7.45 -9.95 4.20
CA LEU A 128 -6.39 -10.34 5.12
C LEU A 128 -6.96 -10.82 6.46
N HIS A 129 -7.87 -10.05 7.04
CA HIS A 129 -8.47 -10.39 8.33
C HIS A 129 -9.30 -11.67 8.26
N LYS A 130 -10.05 -11.89 7.17
CA LYS A 130 -10.82 -13.14 6.97
C LYS A 130 -9.94 -14.39 6.90
N ASN A 131 -8.70 -14.24 6.46
CA ASN A 131 -7.76 -15.33 6.25
C ASN A 131 -6.73 -15.47 7.38
N ASN A 132 -6.89 -14.75 8.50
CA ASN A 132 -5.89 -14.69 9.59
C ASN A 132 -4.48 -14.33 9.09
N GLN A 133 -4.41 -13.31 8.25
CA GLN A 133 -3.17 -12.84 7.63
C GLN A 133 -2.88 -11.40 8.01
N VAL A 134 -1.59 -11.04 8.00
CA VAL A 134 -1.10 -9.67 8.22
C VAL A 134 -0.07 -9.29 7.16
N LEU A 135 0.18 -7.98 7.00
CA LEU A 135 1.07 -7.46 5.98
C LEU A 135 2.39 -6.97 6.58
N ASP A 136 3.52 -7.50 6.11
CA ASP A 136 4.82 -6.88 6.34
C ASP A 136 4.98 -5.64 5.47
N VAL A 137 4.91 -4.45 6.08
CA VAL A 137 5.04 -3.16 5.38
C VAL A 137 6.42 -2.99 4.73
N LEU A 138 7.48 -3.59 5.27
CA LEU A 138 8.83 -3.44 4.71
C LEU A 138 9.01 -4.26 3.43
N SER A 139 8.51 -5.49 3.42
CA SER A 139 8.63 -6.38 2.25
C SER A 139 7.41 -6.37 1.34
N GLY A 140 6.29 -5.78 1.77
CA GLY A 140 5.00 -5.84 1.08
C GLY A 140 4.42 -7.26 1.01
N LYS A 141 4.90 -8.20 1.84
CA LYS A 141 4.48 -9.60 1.81
C LYS A 141 3.38 -9.89 2.82
N VAL A 142 2.49 -10.78 2.43
CA VAL A 142 1.47 -11.33 3.33
C VAL A 142 2.05 -12.45 4.15
N VAL A 143 1.82 -12.40 5.45
CA VAL A 143 2.28 -13.38 6.44
C VAL A 143 1.04 -13.97 7.11
N ASN A 144 0.95 -15.31 7.12
CA ASN A 144 -0.07 -15.98 7.92
C ASN A 144 0.30 -15.86 9.41
N ILE A 145 -0.65 -15.43 10.25
CA ILE A 145 -0.43 -15.27 11.69
C ILE A 145 0.05 -16.59 12.33
N ASP A 146 -0.45 -17.74 11.86
CA ASP A 146 -0.07 -19.07 12.35
C ASP A 146 1.40 -19.41 12.10
N SER A 147 2.03 -18.77 11.11
CA SER A 147 3.43 -18.98 10.76
C SER A 147 4.40 -18.08 11.54
N ILE A 148 3.87 -17.16 12.35
CA ILE A 148 4.68 -16.20 13.10
C ILE A 148 5.34 -16.90 14.28
N GLN A 149 6.67 -16.96 14.26
CA GLN A 149 7.47 -17.37 15.42
C GLN A 149 7.58 -16.20 16.40
N PHE A 150 6.62 -16.07 17.31
CA PHE A 150 6.53 -14.95 18.26
C PHE A 150 7.78 -14.76 19.14
N ALA A 151 8.50 -15.84 19.47
CA ALA A 151 9.74 -15.76 20.24
C ALA A 151 10.87 -15.03 19.50
N ASP A 152 10.88 -15.14 18.16
CA ASP A 152 11.97 -14.69 17.29
C ASP A 152 11.56 -13.51 16.39
N THR A 153 10.31 -13.06 16.48
CA THR A 153 9.74 -12.02 15.63
C THR A 153 9.36 -10.80 16.47
N ARG A 154 9.96 -9.65 16.14
CA ARG A 154 9.56 -8.36 16.67
C ARG A 154 8.40 -7.84 15.82
N ILE A 155 7.21 -7.77 16.41
CA ILE A 155 6.01 -7.30 15.70
C ILE A 155 5.77 -5.86 16.13
N CYS A 156 5.89 -4.95 15.18
CA CYS A 156 5.75 -3.52 15.40
C CYS A 156 4.66 -2.93 14.51
N ALA A 157 4.23 -1.70 14.78
CA ALA A 157 3.42 -0.93 13.86
C ALA A 157 3.88 0.53 13.81
N ILE A 158 3.69 1.19 12.67
CA ILE A 158 3.75 2.66 12.56
C ILE A 158 2.33 3.16 12.33
N ASP A 159 1.88 4.12 13.13
CA ASP A 159 0.55 4.69 12.97
C ASP A 159 0.49 6.16 13.37
N GLN A 160 -0.52 6.87 12.86
CA GLN A 160 -0.88 8.21 13.31
C GLN A 160 -2.10 8.09 14.22
N GLU A 161 -2.06 8.73 15.38
CA GLU A 161 -3.23 8.80 16.25
C GLU A 161 -4.15 9.92 15.77
N CYS A 162 -5.43 9.63 15.69
CA CYS A 162 -6.45 10.60 15.38
C CYS A 162 -7.33 10.80 16.60
N TYR A 163 -7.47 12.02 17.09
CA TYR A 163 -8.37 12.33 18.17
C TYR A 163 -9.14 13.63 17.94
N TYR A 164 -10.35 13.66 18.49
CA TYR A 164 -11.17 14.85 18.55
C TYR A 164 -10.87 15.56 19.87
N PRO A 165 -10.27 16.76 19.85
CA PRO A 165 -10.01 17.50 21.07
C PRO A 165 -11.37 17.77 21.75
N HIS A 166 -11.47 17.37 23.01
CA HIS A 166 -12.67 17.55 23.84
C HIS A 166 -13.97 16.96 23.26
N GLY A 167 -13.88 15.96 22.37
CA GLY A 167 -15.05 15.31 21.76
C GLY A 167 -15.73 16.13 20.65
N ASP A 168 -15.15 17.25 20.24
CA ASP A 168 -15.66 18.04 19.13
C ASP A 168 -15.36 17.37 17.79
N ARG A 169 -16.39 16.85 17.12
CA ARG A 169 -16.26 16.17 15.82
C ARG A 169 -15.90 17.12 14.67
N SER A 170 -15.92 18.43 14.88
CA SER A 170 -15.59 19.43 13.87
C SER A 170 -14.08 19.65 13.71
N SER A 171 -13.27 19.27 14.71
CA SER A 171 -11.82 19.40 14.69
C SER A 171 -11.16 18.03 14.86
N LEU A 172 -10.59 17.49 13.78
CA LEU A 172 -9.80 16.26 13.85
C LEU A 172 -8.32 16.62 13.99
N ILE A 173 -7.69 16.23 15.08
CA ILE A 173 -6.23 16.33 15.21
C ILE A 173 -5.64 14.97 14.81
N ILE A 174 -4.83 15.00 13.76
CA ILE A 174 -4.01 13.85 13.33
C ILE A 174 -2.62 14.10 13.90
N THR A 175 -2.12 13.18 14.72
CA THR A 175 -0.76 13.26 15.25
C THR A 175 0.25 12.95 14.16
N ASP A 176 1.48 13.37 14.46
CA ASP A 176 2.69 12.80 13.87
C ASP A 176 2.78 11.27 14.17
N TYR A 177 3.79 10.59 13.61
CA TYR A 177 3.85 9.13 13.57
C TYR A 177 4.40 8.49 14.86
N PHE A 178 3.68 7.52 15.39
CA PHE A 178 4.13 6.68 16.50
C PHE A 178 4.52 5.29 16.01
N VAL A 179 5.48 4.69 16.71
CA VAL A 179 5.97 3.34 16.54
C VAL A 179 5.57 2.55 17.78
N TYR A 180 4.82 1.48 17.55
CA TYR A 180 4.35 0.58 18.58
C TYR A 180 5.03 -0.77 18.45
N GLU A 181 5.30 -1.45 19.56
CA GLU A 181 5.79 -2.83 19.60
C GLU A 181 4.82 -3.70 20.41
N LEU A 182 4.54 -4.91 19.90
CA LEU A 182 3.84 -5.93 20.67
C LEU A 182 4.81 -6.57 21.66
N LYS A 183 4.49 -6.43 22.94
CA LYS A 183 5.15 -7.06 24.09
C LYS A 183 4.24 -8.10 24.72
N ASP A 184 4.79 -8.87 25.66
CA ASP A 184 4.03 -9.89 26.39
C ASP A 184 2.86 -9.30 27.20
N MET A 185 3.02 -8.06 27.68
CA MET A 185 2.00 -7.35 28.49
C MET A 185 1.07 -6.45 27.67
N GLY A 186 1.20 -6.42 26.33
CA GLY A 186 0.38 -5.59 25.46
C GLY A 186 1.19 -4.81 24.44
N ILE A 187 0.63 -3.69 23.96
CA ILE A 187 1.25 -2.86 22.92
C ILE A 187 1.86 -1.62 23.57
N GLU A 188 3.15 -1.39 23.31
CA GLU A 188 3.93 -0.30 23.91
C GLU A 188 4.41 0.70 22.83
N ASN A 189 4.38 2.00 23.14
CA ASN A 189 5.02 3.04 22.32
C ASN A 189 6.53 3.00 22.55
N ILE A 190 7.28 2.76 21.47
CA ILE A 190 8.74 2.60 21.50
C ILE A 190 9.49 3.78 20.85
N ASN A 191 8.81 4.90 20.62
CA ASN A 191 9.44 6.11 20.11
C ASN A 191 10.53 6.61 21.07
N PRO A 192 11.62 7.20 20.54
CA PRO A 192 12.58 7.93 21.36
C PRO A 192 11.86 9.01 22.17
N TYR A 193 12.05 8.99 23.49
CA TYR A 193 11.42 9.94 24.42
C TYR A 193 9.89 9.99 24.36
N GLN A 194 9.23 8.94 23.84
CA GLN A 194 7.77 8.87 23.62
C GLN A 194 7.22 9.99 22.73
N ARG A 195 8.06 10.67 21.95
CA ARG A 195 7.64 11.74 21.05
C ARG A 195 7.35 11.20 19.66
N PRO A 196 6.29 11.66 18.98
CA PRO A 196 6.00 11.21 17.63
C PRO A 196 7.07 11.68 16.63
N PHE A 197 7.24 10.94 15.53
CA PHE A 197 8.08 11.30 14.40
C PHE A 197 7.29 12.19 13.45
N CYS A 198 7.84 13.36 13.09
CA CYS A 198 7.19 14.33 12.21
C CYS A 198 6.83 13.77 10.82
N ASP A 199 7.52 12.70 10.38
CA ASP A 199 7.27 12.05 9.10
C ASP A 199 7.51 10.54 9.18
N ILE A 200 6.87 9.80 8.27
CA ILE A 200 6.92 8.34 8.24
C ILE A 200 8.34 7.83 7.93
N LYS A 201 9.13 8.57 7.14
CA LYS A 201 10.50 8.19 6.79
C LYS A 201 11.38 8.18 8.04
N SER A 202 11.23 9.17 8.91
CA SER A 202 11.90 9.24 10.21
C SER A 202 11.53 8.04 11.10
N ALA A 203 10.25 7.64 11.12
CA ALA A 203 9.79 6.44 11.81
C ALA A 203 10.39 5.14 11.20
N PHE A 204 10.56 5.05 9.89
CA PHE A 204 11.28 3.93 9.26
C PHE A 204 12.77 3.93 9.58
N MET A 205 13.41 5.10 9.60
CA MET A 205 14.84 5.24 9.92
C MET A 205 15.17 4.79 11.34
N PHE A 206 14.22 4.91 12.27
CA PHE A 206 14.34 4.35 13.61
C PHE A 206 14.64 2.84 13.58
N PHE A 207 13.96 2.07 12.73
CA PHE A 207 14.23 0.64 12.61
C PHE A 207 15.60 0.37 11.98
N GLN A 208 15.98 1.12 10.94
CA GLN A 208 17.32 0.95 10.33
C GLN A 208 18.46 1.26 11.29
N HIS A 209 18.34 2.30 12.11
CA HIS A 209 19.35 2.68 13.09
C HIS A 209 19.49 1.64 14.20
N ASN A 210 18.38 1.06 14.63
CA ASN A 210 18.37 0.07 15.69
C ASN A 210 18.61 -1.37 15.19
N LYS A 211 18.51 -1.64 13.88
CA LYS A 211 18.93 -2.90 13.24
C LYS A 211 20.43 -3.15 13.42
N LYS A 212 21.25 -2.08 13.43
CA LYS A 212 22.70 -2.15 13.68
C LYS A 212 23.07 -2.45 15.15
N LYS A 213 22.12 -2.31 16.08
CA LYS A 213 22.31 -2.53 17.52
C LYS A 213 21.76 -3.89 17.98
N ASP A 214 21.61 -4.85 17.05
CA ASP A 214 21.00 -6.18 17.24
C ASP A 214 19.55 -6.23 17.76
N ARG A 215 18.97 -5.12 18.21
CA ARG A 215 17.62 -5.09 18.79
C ARG A 215 16.52 -5.45 17.80
N TYR A 216 16.72 -5.14 16.51
CA TYR A 216 15.83 -5.50 15.40
C TYR A 216 16.58 -6.22 14.28
N SER A 217 17.69 -6.91 14.60
CA SER A 217 18.37 -7.78 13.64
C SER A 217 17.60 -9.08 13.42
N GLN A 218 16.79 -9.49 14.41
CA GLN A 218 15.75 -10.52 14.28
C GLN A 218 14.60 -10.04 13.38
N ARG A 219 13.79 -10.98 12.85
CA ARG A 219 12.72 -10.69 11.90
C ARG A 219 11.77 -9.61 12.44
N LEU A 220 11.77 -8.44 11.81
CA LEU A 220 10.87 -7.33 12.10
C LEU A 220 9.65 -7.47 11.20
N LEU A 221 8.46 -7.58 11.81
CA LEU A 221 7.19 -7.54 11.10
C LEU A 221 6.54 -6.19 11.40
N LEU A 222 6.49 -5.32 10.41
CA LEU A 222 5.89 -4.00 10.57
C LEU A 222 4.47 -3.99 10.02
N LEU A 223 3.48 -3.80 10.90
CA LEU A 223 2.05 -3.85 10.63
C LEU A 223 1.43 -2.46 10.73
N ASN A 224 0.15 -2.32 10.41
CA ASN A 224 -0.63 -1.19 10.92
C ASN A 224 -1.13 -1.48 12.35
N ARG A 225 -1.59 -0.45 13.08
CA ARG A 225 -1.99 -0.62 14.48
C ARG A 225 -3.18 -1.57 14.67
N LYS A 226 -4.12 -1.62 13.74
CA LYS A 226 -5.27 -2.53 13.80
C LYS A 226 -4.82 -3.99 13.67
N GLU A 227 -3.93 -4.26 12.72
CA GLU A 227 -3.29 -5.56 12.53
C GLU A 227 -2.45 -5.96 13.76
N LEU A 228 -1.76 -5.00 14.40
CA LEU A 228 -1.03 -5.24 15.64
C LEU A 228 -1.94 -5.70 16.78
N TYR A 229 -3.13 -5.08 16.93
CA TYR A 229 -4.13 -5.52 17.89
C TYR A 229 -4.67 -6.91 17.56
N LEU A 230 -4.92 -7.22 16.29
CA LEU A 230 -5.36 -8.56 15.87
C LEU A 230 -4.34 -9.63 16.26
N VAL A 231 -3.06 -9.38 16.02
CA VAL A 231 -1.99 -10.33 16.38
C VAL A 231 -1.86 -10.49 17.90
N ARG A 232 -2.02 -9.41 18.67
CA ARG A 232 -2.10 -9.48 20.14
C ARG A 232 -3.24 -10.38 20.59
N ASP A 233 -4.45 -10.12 20.09
CA ASP A 233 -5.66 -10.82 20.52
C ASP A 233 -5.59 -12.30 20.13
N TYR A 234 -5.07 -12.61 18.94
CA TYR A 234 -4.79 -13.97 18.53
C TYR A 234 -3.79 -14.68 19.45
N ARG A 235 -2.67 -14.02 19.77
CA ARG A 235 -1.66 -14.55 20.70
C ARG A 235 -2.26 -14.84 22.08
N HIS A 236 -3.10 -13.95 22.60
CA HIS A 236 -3.81 -14.16 23.87
C HIS A 236 -4.77 -15.35 23.80
N LEU A 237 -5.52 -15.51 22.71
CA LEU A 237 -6.41 -16.64 22.52
C LEU A 237 -5.64 -17.96 22.49
N LEU A 238 -4.49 -18.02 21.81
CA LEU A 238 -3.62 -19.19 21.81
C LEU A 238 -3.14 -19.57 23.22
N THR A 239 -2.77 -18.59 24.05
CA THR A 239 -2.34 -18.86 25.44
C THR A 239 -3.46 -19.33 26.36
N ILE A 240 -4.73 -19.08 26.02
CA ILE A 240 -5.89 -19.54 26.79
C ILE A 240 -6.34 -20.94 26.32
N ALA A 241 -6.10 -21.27 25.04
CA ALA A 241 -6.49 -22.54 24.43
C ALA A 241 -5.49 -23.69 24.68
N LEU A 242 -4.29 -23.38 25.17
CA LEU A 242 -3.23 -24.32 25.57
C LEU A 242 -3.24 -24.55 27.08
#